data_AF-A0A2K0T5V2-F1
#
_entry.id   AF-A0A2K0T5V2-F1
#
_cell.length_a   1.000
_cell.length_b   1.000
_cell.length_c   1.000
_cell.angle_alpha   90.00
_cell.angle_beta   90.00
_cell.angle_gamma   90.00
#
_symmetry.space_group_name_H-M   'P 1'
#
loop_
_entity.id
_entity.type
_entity.pdbx_description
1 polymer ?
#
loop_
_entity_poly.entity_id
_entity_poly.type
_entity_poly.pdbx_seq_one_letter_code
_entity_poly.pdbx_strand_id
1 'polypeptide(L)'
;MDPVFRTASPYTDPTVKGPKSQIQASGIDLRKMISSNVNKTALHPGGVQPYREHTELEEELHEVAHIDYDRVAIVANPSVAALYEDALVYESGTAITSSGALTAYSGAKTGRSPLDKRIVQEPSSQDNIWWGPVNKPMSQDVSNSA
;
A
#
# COMPACT_ATOMS: atom_id res chain seq x y z
N MET A 1 69.53 14.30 -16.76
CA MET A 1 68.12 14.46 -17.16
C MET A 1 67.39 14.91 -15.92
N ASP A 2 67.28 16.22 -15.72
CA ASP A 2 66.68 16.78 -14.52
C ASP A 2 65.15 16.59 -14.54
N PRO A 3 64.50 16.28 -13.41
CA PRO A 3 63.05 16.17 -13.34
C PRO A 3 62.41 17.56 -13.42
N VAL A 4 61.49 17.72 -14.38
CA VAL A 4 60.69 18.94 -14.54
C VAL A 4 59.69 19.03 -13.38
N PHE A 5 59.87 20.02 -12.48
CA PHE A 5 58.87 20.35 -11.47
C PHE A 5 57.61 20.92 -12.14
N ARG A 6 56.48 20.23 -11.99
CA ARG A 6 55.18 20.74 -12.43
C ARG A 6 54.72 21.80 -11.42
N THR A 7 54.48 23.02 -11.89
CA THR A 7 53.86 24.07 -11.09
C THR A 7 52.44 23.64 -10.67
N ALA A 8 52.06 24.00 -9.44
CA ALA A 8 50.73 23.71 -8.92
C ALA A 8 49.65 24.26 -9.86
N SER A 9 48.66 23.40 -10.16
CA SER A 9 47.51 23.79 -11.00
C SER A 9 46.82 25.01 -10.40
N PRO A 10 46.53 26.06 -11.19
CA PRO A 10 45.83 27.26 -10.71
C PRO A 10 44.33 27.00 -10.45
N TYR A 11 43.85 25.78 -10.65
CA TYR A 11 42.45 25.40 -10.48
C TYR A 11 42.17 24.88 -9.07
N THR A 12 41.12 25.43 -8.46
CA THR A 12 40.62 25.02 -7.15
C THR A 12 40.15 23.57 -7.17
N ASP A 13 40.56 22.79 -6.16
CA ASP A 13 40.13 21.39 -5.99
C ASP A 13 38.58 21.31 -5.95
N PRO A 14 37.95 20.58 -6.89
CA PRO A 14 36.49 20.52 -7.00
C PRO A 14 35.82 19.82 -5.82
N THR A 15 36.57 19.16 -4.93
CA THR A 15 36.03 18.57 -3.69
C THR A 15 35.95 19.57 -2.54
N VAL A 16 36.61 20.74 -2.64
CA VAL A 16 36.59 21.77 -1.61
C VAL A 16 35.36 22.66 -1.80
N LYS A 17 34.31 22.34 -1.05
CA LYS A 17 33.05 23.10 -1.01
C LYS A 17 33.28 24.53 -0.50
N GLY A 18 32.99 25.53 -1.34
CA GLY A 18 33.09 26.94 -0.97
C GLY A 18 32.09 27.37 0.12
N PRO A 19 32.28 28.54 0.75
CA PRO A 19 31.52 28.95 1.93
C PRO A 19 30.00 29.05 1.70
N LYS A 20 29.56 29.43 0.48
CA LYS A 20 28.13 29.41 0.12
C LYS A 20 27.52 28.00 0.10
N SER A 21 28.30 26.98 -0.27
CA SER A 21 27.85 25.59 -0.31
C SER A 21 27.88 24.90 1.06
N GLN A 22 28.68 25.40 2.02
CA GLN A 22 28.62 24.96 3.41
C GLN A 22 27.33 25.43 4.11
N ILE A 23 26.83 26.64 3.81
CA ILE A 23 25.57 27.16 4.35
C ILE A 23 24.36 26.33 3.87
N GLN A 24 24.43 25.76 2.66
CA GLN A 24 23.40 24.87 2.13
C GLN A 24 23.46 23.44 2.72
N ALA A 25 24.60 23.04 3.28
CA ALA A 25 24.78 21.75 3.96
C ALA A 25 24.31 21.79 5.43
N SER A 26 24.30 22.97 6.05
CA SER A 26 23.59 23.22 7.31
C SER A 26 22.12 23.53 7.06
N GLY A 27 21.41 22.60 6.42
CA GLY A 27 19.98 22.73 6.20
C GLY A 27 19.23 22.55 7.52
N ILE A 28 18.89 23.66 8.19
CA ILE A 28 17.68 23.65 9.01
C ILE A 28 16.55 23.39 8.03
N ASP A 29 15.93 22.24 8.15
CA ASP A 29 14.93 21.74 7.22
C ASP A 29 13.65 22.59 7.37
N LEU A 30 13.56 23.69 6.61
CA LEU A 30 12.42 24.62 6.66
C LEU A 30 11.08 23.90 6.45
N ARG A 31 11.05 22.80 5.67
CA ARG A 31 9.87 21.96 5.50
C ARG A 31 9.36 21.37 6.81
N LYS A 32 10.27 21.03 7.74
CA LYS A 32 9.96 20.50 9.07
C LYS A 32 9.44 21.59 10.02
N MET A 33 9.74 22.86 9.75
CA MET A 33 9.36 24.00 10.60
C MET A 33 8.04 24.68 10.18
N ILE A 34 7.58 24.47 8.94
CA ILE A 34 6.33 25.08 8.41
C ILE A 34 5.08 24.23 8.75
N SER A 35 5.25 22.94 9.08
CA SER A 35 4.14 22.00 9.25
C SER A 35 3.37 22.14 10.58
N SER A 36 3.77 23.03 11.50
CA SER A 36 3.23 23.06 12.87
C SER A 36 2.27 24.20 13.21
N ASN A 37 1.97 25.15 12.31
CA ASN A 37 1.33 26.42 12.72
C ASN A 37 0.16 26.94 11.86
N VAL A 38 -0.32 26.21 10.86
CA VAL A 38 -1.53 26.63 10.12
C VAL A 38 -2.80 26.08 10.78
N ASN A 39 -3.90 26.83 10.68
CA ASN A 39 -5.26 26.44 11.11
C ASN A 39 -5.48 26.14 12.61
N LYS A 40 -4.78 26.83 13.52
CA LYS A 40 -5.03 26.74 14.97
C LYS A 40 -6.19 27.64 15.38
N THR A 41 -7.17 27.09 16.10
CA THR A 41 -8.29 27.86 16.69
C THR A 41 -8.49 27.46 18.15
N ALA A 42 -9.31 28.19 18.90
CA ALA A 42 -9.64 27.84 20.29
C ALA A 42 -10.28 26.44 20.42
N LEU A 43 -11.02 25.98 19.39
CA LEU A 43 -11.54 24.61 19.31
C LEU A 43 -10.49 23.59 18.84
N HIS A 44 -9.49 24.00 18.06
CA HIS A 44 -8.47 23.11 17.48
C HIS A 44 -7.05 23.62 17.76
N PRO A 45 -6.55 23.46 19.01
CA PRO A 45 -5.26 24.01 19.44
C PRO A 45 -4.05 23.38 18.72
N GLY A 46 -4.21 22.15 18.19
CA GLY A 46 -3.19 21.44 17.42
C GLY A 46 -3.08 21.85 15.94
N GLY A 47 -4.01 22.67 15.44
CA GLY A 47 -4.16 22.95 14.01
C GLY A 47 -5.07 21.93 13.32
N VAL A 48 -5.81 22.37 12.30
CA VAL A 48 -6.54 21.46 11.42
C VAL A 48 -5.58 20.94 10.35
N GLN A 49 -5.35 19.62 10.34
CA GLN A 49 -4.60 18.96 9.28
C GLN A 49 -5.36 19.19 7.96
N PRO A 50 -4.72 19.66 6.88
CA PRO A 50 -5.38 19.71 5.59
C PRO A 50 -5.84 18.30 5.23
N TYR A 51 -7.09 18.18 4.78
CA TYR A 51 -7.61 16.92 4.25
C TYR A 51 -6.64 16.42 3.17
N ARG A 52 -6.23 15.16 3.29
CA ARG A 52 -5.35 14.55 2.30
C ARG A 52 -6.22 14.29 1.08
N GLU A 53 -6.01 15.05 0.00
CA GLU A 53 -6.74 14.80 -1.24
C GLU A 53 -6.47 13.37 -1.70
N HIS A 54 -7.54 12.64 -2.02
CA HIS A 54 -7.47 11.28 -2.53
C HIS A 54 -6.96 11.29 -3.97
N THR A 55 -6.28 10.22 -4.37
CA THR A 55 -5.97 9.96 -5.77
C THR A 55 -7.22 9.51 -6.53
N GLU A 56 -7.26 9.72 -7.85
CA GLU A 56 -8.38 9.27 -8.71
C GLU A 56 -8.70 7.77 -8.52
N LEU A 57 -7.67 6.94 -8.29
CA LEU A 57 -7.83 5.50 -8.02
C LEU A 57 -8.48 5.23 -6.67
N GLU A 58 -8.16 6.01 -5.64
CA GLU A 58 -8.78 5.89 -4.31
C GLU A 58 -10.25 6.33 -4.38
N GLU A 59 -10.56 7.40 -5.11
CA GLU A 59 -11.96 7.83 -5.33
C GLU A 59 -12.78 6.78 -6.09
N GLU A 60 -12.27 6.26 -7.21
CA GLU A 60 -12.96 5.22 -7.99
C GLU A 60 -13.24 3.98 -7.15
N LEU A 61 -12.24 3.50 -6.41
CA LEU A 61 -12.42 2.33 -5.57
C LEU A 61 -13.32 2.63 -4.34
N HIS A 62 -13.44 3.88 -3.88
CA HIS A 62 -14.39 4.25 -2.82
C HIS A 62 -15.82 4.15 -3.35
N GLU A 63 -16.04 4.64 -4.56
CA GLU A 63 -17.34 4.58 -5.22
C GLU A 63 -17.75 3.14 -5.57
N VAL A 64 -16.83 2.35 -6.13
CA VAL A 64 -17.13 1.02 -6.67
C VAL A 64 -17.08 -0.06 -5.58
N ALA A 65 -16.06 -0.04 -4.71
CA ALA A 65 -15.81 -1.10 -3.73
C ALA A 65 -16.15 -0.69 -2.29
N HIS A 66 -16.59 0.56 -2.06
CA HIS A 66 -16.96 1.09 -0.73
C HIS A 66 -15.87 0.90 0.33
N ILE A 67 -14.62 1.01 -0.09
CA ILE A 67 -13.45 0.94 0.81
C ILE A 67 -13.18 2.35 1.34
N ASP A 68 -13.09 2.49 2.67
CA ASP A 68 -12.78 3.75 3.37
C ASP A 68 -11.26 4.00 3.42
N TYR A 69 -10.77 4.89 2.56
CA TYR A 69 -9.34 5.24 2.43
C TYR A 69 -8.78 6.10 3.55
N ASP A 70 -9.63 6.73 4.35
CA ASP A 70 -9.17 7.45 5.54
C ASP A 70 -8.69 6.48 6.64
N ARG A 71 -9.05 5.20 6.51
CA ARG A 71 -8.77 4.15 7.50
C ARG A 71 -7.90 3.01 6.99
N VAL A 72 -7.67 2.91 5.69
CA VAL A 72 -6.98 1.77 5.07
C VAL A 72 -5.90 2.25 4.09
N ALA A 73 -4.71 1.66 4.17
CA ALA A 73 -3.63 1.92 3.24
C ALA A 73 -3.69 0.95 2.04
N ILE A 74 -3.61 1.47 0.81
CA ILE A 74 -3.43 0.65 -0.39
C ILE A 74 -1.94 0.40 -0.61
N VAL A 75 -1.54 -0.87 -0.63
CA VAL A 75 -0.18 -1.27 -1.04
C VAL A 75 -0.30 -2.13 -2.29
N ALA A 76 0.08 -1.56 -3.43
CA ALA A 76 0.03 -2.27 -4.71
C ALA A 76 1.19 -3.27 -4.81
N ASN A 77 0.86 -4.56 -4.97
CA ASN A 77 1.82 -5.65 -5.20
C ASN A 77 3.03 -5.64 -4.24
N PRO A 78 2.81 -5.71 -2.91
CA PRO A 78 3.89 -5.75 -1.95
C PRO A 78 4.81 -6.96 -2.18
N SER A 79 6.06 -6.82 -1.75
CA SER A 79 6.99 -7.95 -1.76
C SER A 79 6.49 -9.10 -0.86
N VAL A 80 6.94 -10.33 -1.15
CA VAL A 80 6.61 -11.50 -0.32
C VAL A 80 7.00 -11.28 1.15
N ALA A 81 8.14 -10.64 1.41
CA ALA A 81 8.59 -10.36 2.78
C ALA A 81 7.62 -9.42 3.51
N ALA A 82 7.19 -8.34 2.86
CA ALA A 82 6.22 -7.41 3.44
C ALA A 82 4.89 -8.12 3.75
N LEU A 83 4.42 -9.01 2.86
CA LEU A 83 3.21 -9.81 3.11
C LEU A 83 3.35 -10.73 4.33
N TYR A 84 4.53 -11.30 4.57
CA TYR A 84 4.79 -12.12 5.76
C TYR A 84 4.77 -11.28 7.04
N GLU A 85 5.43 -10.11 7.02
CA GLU A 85 5.47 -9.19 8.15
C GLU A 85 4.06 -8.71 8.50
N ASP A 86 3.30 -8.24 7.52
CA ASP A 86 1.93 -7.77 7.73
C ASP A 86 1.04 -8.88 8.29
N ALA A 87 1.12 -10.10 7.76
CA ALA A 87 0.33 -11.21 8.24
C ALA A 87 0.67 -11.60 9.69
N LEU A 88 1.95 -11.52 10.09
CA LEU A 88 2.37 -11.80 11.46
C LEU A 88 2.00 -10.69 12.46
N VAL A 89 1.94 -9.44 11.99
CA VAL A 89 1.64 -8.28 12.84
C VAL A 89 0.13 -8.09 13.02
N TYR A 90 -0.65 -8.23 11.96
CA TYR A 90 -2.05 -7.82 11.93
C TYR A 90 -3.05 -8.97 11.99
N GLU A 91 -2.68 -10.19 11.59
CA GLU A 91 -3.59 -11.34 11.59
C GLU A 91 -3.29 -12.30 12.74
N SER A 92 -4.15 -12.29 13.75
CA SER A 92 -4.01 -13.16 14.91
C SER A 92 -4.17 -14.63 14.51
N GLY A 93 -3.23 -15.48 14.94
CA GLY A 93 -3.25 -16.90 14.56
C GLY A 93 -2.46 -17.21 13.29
N THR A 94 -1.76 -16.23 12.74
CA THR A 94 -0.72 -16.45 11.73
C THR A 94 0.61 -16.86 12.37
N ALA A 95 1.32 -17.80 11.75
CA ALA A 95 2.66 -18.22 12.17
C ALA A 95 3.50 -18.68 10.99
N ILE A 96 4.82 -18.74 11.18
CA ILE A 96 5.75 -19.39 10.25
C ILE A 96 6.00 -20.83 10.74
N THR A 97 5.75 -21.80 9.87
CA THR A 97 6.02 -23.21 10.13
C THR A 97 7.52 -23.52 10.10
N SER A 98 7.95 -24.67 10.62
CA SER A 98 9.37 -25.09 10.59
C SER A 98 9.95 -25.23 9.18
N SER A 99 9.10 -25.43 8.16
CA SER A 99 9.50 -25.44 6.75
C SER A 99 9.52 -24.05 6.10
N GLY A 100 9.24 -22.98 6.86
CA GLY A 100 9.22 -21.60 6.37
C GLY A 100 7.92 -21.17 5.69
N ALA A 101 6.89 -22.02 5.65
CA ALA A 101 5.60 -21.64 5.08
C ALA A 101 4.78 -20.81 6.09
N LEU A 102 4.09 -19.78 5.59
CA LEU A 102 3.09 -19.02 6.34
C LEU A 102 1.83 -19.87 6.54
N THR A 103 1.35 -19.97 7.78
CA THR A 103 0.08 -20.61 8.12
C THR A 103 -0.80 -19.61 8.84
N ALA A 104 -2.11 -19.61 8.55
CA ALA A 104 -3.11 -18.79 9.21
C ALA A 104 -4.24 -19.68 9.74
N TYR A 105 -4.68 -19.44 10.99
CA TYR A 105 -5.74 -20.22 11.61
C TYR A 105 -7.13 -19.69 11.25
N SER A 106 -7.91 -20.49 10.51
CA SER A 106 -9.25 -20.11 10.02
C SER A 106 -10.41 -20.39 10.98
N GLY A 107 -10.13 -20.81 12.21
CA GLY A 107 -11.17 -21.09 13.22
C GLY A 107 -12.09 -22.25 12.85
N ALA A 108 -13.38 -22.12 13.17
CA ALA A 108 -14.36 -23.20 13.00
C ALA A 108 -14.71 -23.51 11.53
N LYS A 109 -14.42 -22.59 10.60
CA LYS A 109 -14.73 -22.73 9.17
C LYS A 109 -13.45 -22.94 8.38
N THR A 110 -13.02 -24.19 8.28
CA THR A 110 -11.71 -24.56 7.72
C THR A 110 -11.72 -24.88 6.21
N GLY A 111 -12.87 -24.75 5.54
CA GLY A 111 -13.02 -25.15 4.15
C GLY A 111 -14.02 -24.30 3.38
N ARG A 112 -14.20 -24.62 2.10
CA ARG A 112 -15.21 -23.99 1.25
C ARG A 112 -16.60 -24.33 1.78
N SER A 113 -17.47 -23.34 1.92
CA SER A 113 -18.90 -23.53 2.14
C SER A 113 -19.56 -23.99 0.83
N PRO A 114 -19.88 -25.28 0.63
CA PRO A 114 -20.32 -25.75 -0.69
C PRO A 114 -21.65 -25.12 -1.10
N LEU A 115 -22.47 -24.75 -0.11
CA LEU A 115 -23.79 -24.12 -0.29
C LEU A 115 -23.73 -22.63 -0.70
N ASP A 116 -22.55 -22.00 -0.65
CA ASP A 116 -22.36 -20.60 -1.05
C ASP A 116 -22.05 -20.47 -2.55
N LYS A 117 -21.74 -21.59 -3.21
CA LYS A 117 -21.50 -21.62 -4.65
C LYS A 117 -22.78 -21.31 -5.43
N ARG A 118 -22.67 -20.37 -6.37
CA ARG A 118 -23.70 -20.06 -7.37
C ARG A 118 -23.06 -20.21 -8.76
N ILE A 119 -23.84 -20.72 -9.70
CA ILE A 119 -23.40 -20.91 -11.09
C ILE A 119 -24.37 -20.17 -11.98
N VAL A 120 -23.84 -19.32 -12.85
CA VAL A 120 -24.66 -18.60 -13.82
C VAL A 120 -25.32 -19.60 -14.75
N GLN A 121 -26.64 -19.56 -14.84
CA GLN A 121 -27.39 -20.44 -15.72
C GLN A 121 -27.38 -19.87 -17.14
N GLU A 122 -26.50 -20.40 -17.98
CA GLU A 122 -26.44 -20.08 -19.40
C GLU A 122 -26.89 -21.27 -20.27
N PRO A 123 -27.57 -21.02 -21.41
CA PRO A 123 -28.07 -22.10 -22.26
C PRO A 123 -26.99 -23.07 -22.79
N SER A 124 -25.75 -22.59 -22.97
CA SER A 124 -24.63 -23.38 -23.51
C SER A 124 -24.12 -24.46 -22.56
N SER A 125 -24.29 -24.30 -21.25
CA SER A 125 -23.69 -25.19 -20.25
C SER A 125 -24.68 -25.78 -19.25
N GLN A 126 -25.94 -25.29 -19.21
CA GLN A 126 -26.93 -25.73 -18.23
C GLN A 126 -27.17 -27.24 -18.20
N ASP A 127 -27.10 -27.92 -19.34
CA ASP A 127 -27.35 -29.36 -19.44
C ASP A 127 -26.13 -30.19 -19.00
N ASN A 128 -24.96 -29.55 -18.86
CA ASN A 128 -23.72 -30.17 -18.40
C ASN A 128 -23.48 -29.98 -16.90
N ILE A 129 -24.41 -29.34 -16.19
CA ILE A 129 -24.28 -29.04 -14.77
C ILE A 129 -25.21 -29.94 -13.96
N TRP A 130 -24.65 -30.61 -12.95
CA TRP A 130 -25.46 -31.31 -11.95
C TRP A 130 -26.09 -30.33 -10.97
N TRP A 131 -27.30 -29.87 -11.32
CA TRP A 131 -28.10 -29.00 -10.45
C TRP A 131 -28.55 -29.72 -9.17
N GLY A 132 -28.59 -28.99 -8.07
CA GLY A 132 -29.01 -29.56 -6.79
C GLY A 132 -28.73 -28.65 -5.61
N PRO A 133 -28.79 -29.17 -4.37
CA PRO A 133 -28.62 -28.37 -3.15
C PRO A 133 -27.30 -27.59 -3.07
N VAL A 134 -26.25 -28.09 -3.75
CA VAL A 134 -24.90 -27.50 -3.77
C VAL A 134 -24.68 -26.59 -4.98
N ASN A 135 -25.05 -27.03 -6.18
CA ASN A 135 -24.91 -26.24 -7.41
C ASN A 135 -26.23 -25.51 -7.66
N LYS A 136 -26.32 -24.26 -7.18
CA LYS A 136 -27.54 -23.45 -7.31
C LYS A 136 -27.41 -22.48 -8.50
N PRO A 137 -28.43 -22.37 -9.36
CA PRO A 137 -28.41 -21.44 -10.48
C PRO A 137 -28.46 -19.99 -9.99
N MET A 138 -27.86 -19.09 -10.75
CA MET A 138 -28.05 -17.64 -10.66
C MET A 138 -28.27 -17.05 -12.05
N SER A 139 -29.02 -15.96 -12.15
CA SER A 139 -29.20 -15.26 -13.43
C SER A 139 -27.96 -14.43 -13.78
N GLN A 140 -27.80 -14.14 -15.07
CA GLN A 140 -26.71 -13.29 -15.56
C GLN A 140 -26.77 -11.88 -14.95
N ASP A 141 -27.97 -11.30 -14.82
CA ASP A 141 -28.15 -9.95 -14.29
C ASP A 141 -27.64 -9.82 -12.84
N VAL A 142 -27.90 -10.82 -12.01
CA VAL A 142 -27.40 -10.87 -10.63
C VAL A 142 -25.88 -11.02 -10.62
N SER A 143 -25.30 -11.76 -11.56
CA SER A 143 -23.85 -11.90 -11.66
C SER A 143 -23.14 -10.61 -12.10
N ASN A 144 -23.78 -9.81 -12.96
CA ASN A 144 -23.19 -8.58 -13.50
C ASN A 144 -23.36 -7.38 -12.56
N SER A 145 -24.19 -7.52 -11.53
CA SER A 145 -24.47 -6.47 -10.53
C SER A 145 -23.72 -6.70 -9.21
N ALA A 146 -22.85 -7.70 -9.15
CA ALA A 146 -22.03 -8.07 -8.00
C ALA A 146 -20.57 -7.70 -8.27
#